data_AF-A0A383DQT1-F1
#
_entry.id   AF-A0A383DQT1-F1
#
_cell.length_a   1.000
_cell.length_b   1.000
_cell.length_c   1.000
_cell.angle_alpha   90.00
_cell.angle_beta   90.00
_cell.angle_gamma   90.00
#
_symmetry.space_group_name_H-M   'P 1'
#
loop_
_entity.id
_entity.type
_entity.pdbx_description
1 polymer ?
#
loop_
_entity_poly.entity_id
_entity_poly.type
_entity_poly.pdbx_seq_one_letter_code
_entity_poly.pdbx_strand_id
1 'polypeptide(L)'
;GLDFENVTLVGVVNADSGLFFPDFRAGERIFQLIYQVAGRAGRRQKPGKAIIQTYNPDDIYIQTAASLNIQKFYNIAMAHRQELNYPPFSRIGRILFSGSDKNKVNSVAQKTSQKLYGNSDYKILGPAPAPHEKIQDMWRSHVIIKTQDKQKGSIHKFLYQNIGFSIFERSRQGVRIQVDIDPVSMM
;
A
#
# COMPACT_ATOMS: atom_id res chain seq x y z
N GLY A 1 1.06 -6.57 -24.87
CA GLY A 1 1.04 -7.62 -23.83
C GLY A 1 1.84 -8.80 -24.32
N LEU A 2 2.59 -9.47 -23.44
CA LEU A 2 3.29 -10.73 -23.74
C LEU A 2 2.26 -11.87 -23.79
N ASP A 3 1.99 -12.38 -24.99
CA ASP A 3 1.09 -13.51 -25.24
C ASP A 3 1.91 -14.80 -25.35
N PHE A 4 1.41 -15.89 -24.76
CA PHE A 4 2.08 -17.20 -24.79
C PHE A 4 1.05 -18.25 -25.23
N GLU A 5 1.05 -18.56 -26.52
CA GLU A 5 -0.02 -19.34 -27.18
C GLU A 5 -0.19 -20.78 -26.67
N ASN A 6 0.83 -21.36 -26.00
CA ASN A 6 0.84 -22.76 -25.56
C ASN A 6 0.69 -22.94 -24.04
N VAL A 7 0.32 -21.90 -23.29
CA VAL A 7 0.17 -22.01 -21.84
C VAL A 7 -1.20 -22.61 -21.48
N THR A 8 -1.19 -23.87 -21.07
CA THR A 8 -2.38 -24.61 -20.60
C THR A 8 -2.42 -24.76 -19.08
N LEU A 9 -1.31 -24.51 -18.39
CA LEU A 9 -1.21 -24.56 -16.93
C LEU A 9 -0.50 -23.32 -16.41
N VAL A 10 -1.07 -22.70 -15.39
CA VAL A 10 -0.44 -21.62 -14.64
C VAL A 10 -0.52 -21.92 -13.15
N GLY A 11 0.54 -21.56 -12.43
CA GLY A 11 0.63 -21.67 -10.98
C GLY A 11 0.82 -20.30 -10.35
N VAL A 12 -0.03 -19.94 -9.40
CA VAL A 12 0.23 -18.84 -8.45
C VAL A 12 0.78 -19.48 -7.19
N VAL A 13 2.10 -19.38 -7.01
CA VAL A 13 2.80 -19.96 -5.87
C VAL A 13 2.81 -18.94 -4.73
N ASN A 14 2.47 -19.39 -3.52
CA ASN A 14 2.52 -18.59 -2.28
C ASN A 14 1.70 -17.28 -2.38
N ALA A 15 0.40 -17.43 -2.63
CA ALA A 15 -0.54 -16.30 -2.69
C ALA A 15 -0.60 -15.50 -1.38
N ASP A 16 -0.31 -16.15 -0.24
CA ASP A 16 -0.32 -15.55 1.09
C ASP A 16 0.66 -14.40 1.22
N SER A 17 1.84 -14.51 0.59
CA SER A 17 2.85 -13.46 0.61
C SER A 17 2.28 -12.15 0.05
N GLY A 18 1.48 -12.22 -1.01
CA GLY A 18 0.80 -11.08 -1.61
C GLY A 18 -0.26 -10.46 -0.70
N LEU A 19 -0.97 -11.29 0.06
CA LEU A 19 -2.10 -10.90 0.90
C LEU A 19 -1.66 -10.27 2.24
N PHE A 20 -0.62 -10.83 2.87
CA PHE A 20 -0.14 -10.38 4.19
C PHE A 20 0.87 -9.23 4.11
N PHE A 21 1.08 -8.62 2.95
CA PHE A 21 1.83 -7.37 2.87
C PHE A 21 1.10 -6.27 3.66
N PRO A 22 1.82 -5.44 4.44
CA PRO A 22 1.25 -4.33 5.20
C PRO A 22 0.87 -3.15 4.28
N ASP A 23 0.01 -3.41 3.31
CA ASP A 23 -0.54 -2.48 2.34
C ASP A 23 -2.05 -2.71 2.24
N PHE A 24 -2.85 -1.65 2.39
CA PHE A 24 -4.31 -1.73 2.30
C PHE A 24 -4.82 -2.19 0.93
N ARG A 25 -3.95 -2.21 -0.09
CA ARG A 25 -4.24 -2.69 -1.44
C ARG A 25 -3.75 -4.12 -1.69
N ALA A 26 -3.21 -4.83 -0.70
CA ALA A 26 -2.73 -6.20 -0.83
C ALA A 26 -3.79 -7.14 -1.46
N GLY A 27 -5.03 -7.12 -0.93
CA GLY A 27 -6.17 -7.86 -1.47
C GLY A 27 -6.49 -7.54 -2.93
N GLU A 28 -6.36 -6.27 -3.35
CA GLU A 28 -6.56 -5.85 -4.74
C GLU A 28 -5.46 -6.39 -5.66
N ARG A 29 -4.21 -6.34 -5.21
CA ARG A 29 -3.07 -6.85 -6.00
C ARG A 29 -3.13 -8.36 -6.18
N ILE A 30 -3.45 -9.12 -5.13
CA ILE A 30 -3.55 -10.58 -5.24
C ILE A 30 -4.71 -10.99 -6.16
N PHE A 31 -5.85 -10.30 -6.06
CA PHE A 31 -6.96 -10.50 -6.98
C PHE A 31 -6.55 -10.25 -8.43
N GLN A 32 -5.90 -9.11 -8.71
CA GLN A 32 -5.41 -8.77 -10.05
C GLN A 32 -4.40 -9.80 -10.58
N LEU A 33 -3.47 -10.26 -9.73
CA LEU A 33 -2.46 -11.25 -10.11
C LEU A 33 -3.12 -12.57 -10.50
N ILE A 34 -4.00 -13.10 -9.65
CA ILE A 34 -4.72 -14.36 -9.92
C ILE A 34 -5.59 -14.21 -11.16
N TYR A 35 -6.35 -13.12 -11.28
CA TYR A 35 -7.24 -12.86 -12.40
C TYR A 35 -6.47 -12.78 -13.74
N GLN A 36 -5.34 -12.06 -13.76
CA GLN A 36 -4.50 -11.96 -14.96
C GLN A 36 -3.85 -13.29 -15.32
N VAL A 37 -3.38 -14.04 -14.34
CA VAL A 37 -2.73 -15.34 -14.55
C VAL A 37 -3.75 -16.36 -15.06
N ALA A 38 -4.94 -16.42 -14.45
CA ALA A 38 -6.03 -17.26 -14.91
C ALA A 38 -6.45 -16.92 -16.35
N GLY A 39 -6.52 -15.64 -16.72
CA GLY A 39 -6.81 -15.19 -18.09
C GLY A 39 -5.71 -15.48 -19.13
N ARG A 40 -4.51 -15.91 -18.69
CA ARG A 40 -3.42 -16.34 -19.59
C ARG A 40 -3.47 -17.84 -19.91
N ALA A 41 -4.11 -18.65 -19.06
CA ALA A 41 -4.28 -20.07 -19.31
C ALA A 41 -5.51 -20.32 -20.18
N GLY A 42 -5.37 -21.14 -21.22
CA GLY A 42 -6.53 -21.67 -21.96
C GLY A 42 -7.13 -20.74 -23.02
N ARG A 43 -6.28 -20.20 -23.90
CA ARG A 43 -6.75 -19.50 -25.11
C ARG A 43 -7.15 -20.52 -26.20
N ARG A 44 -8.23 -20.21 -26.95
CA ARG A 44 -8.84 -21.03 -28.03
C ARG A 44 -9.45 -22.35 -27.51
N GLN A 45 -9.16 -23.49 -28.15
CA GLN A 45 -9.84 -24.77 -27.90
C GLN A 45 -9.25 -25.59 -26.73
N LYS A 46 -8.12 -25.18 -26.14
CA LYS A 46 -7.47 -25.94 -25.06
C LYS A 46 -7.92 -25.43 -23.70
N PRO A 47 -8.47 -26.27 -22.80
CA PRO A 47 -8.81 -25.84 -21.45
C PRO A 47 -7.54 -25.45 -20.69
N GLY A 48 -7.57 -24.27 -20.08
CA GLY A 48 -6.53 -23.79 -19.18
C GLY A 48 -6.81 -24.24 -17.74
N LYS A 49 -5.76 -24.56 -17.00
CA LYS A 49 -5.83 -24.84 -15.56
C LYS A 49 -5.01 -23.79 -14.81
N ALA A 50 -5.59 -23.23 -13.76
CA ALA A 50 -4.89 -22.39 -12.79
C ALA A 50 -4.82 -23.11 -11.44
N ILE A 51 -3.64 -23.20 -10.86
CA ILE A 51 -3.42 -23.73 -9.51
C ILE A 51 -2.97 -22.58 -8.62
N ILE A 52 -3.70 -22.34 -7.54
CA ILE A 52 -3.37 -21.32 -6.56
C ILE A 52 -2.91 -22.04 -5.30
N GLN A 53 -1.66 -21.82 -4.90
CA GLN A 53 -1.12 -22.32 -3.65
C GLN A 53 -1.27 -21.24 -2.57
N THR A 54 -2.00 -21.58 -1.51
CA THR A 54 -2.17 -20.73 -0.33
C THR A 54 -2.27 -21.57 0.94
N TYR A 55 -1.84 -21.02 2.06
CA TYR A 55 -2.08 -21.55 3.40
C TYR A 55 -3.47 -21.20 3.94
N ASN A 56 -4.14 -20.18 3.37
CA ASN A 56 -5.47 -19.73 3.78
C ASN A 56 -6.47 -19.83 2.62
N PRO A 57 -6.90 -21.04 2.21
CA PRO A 57 -7.81 -21.22 1.08
C PRO A 57 -9.18 -20.57 1.31
N ASP A 58 -9.61 -20.37 2.56
CA ASP A 58 -10.89 -19.76 2.90
C ASP A 58 -10.86 -18.23 2.88
N ASP A 59 -9.69 -17.61 2.60
CA ASP A 59 -9.59 -16.17 2.46
C ASP A 59 -10.52 -15.66 1.35
N ILE A 60 -11.31 -14.64 1.69
CA ILE A 60 -12.36 -14.15 0.81
C ILE A 60 -11.81 -13.51 -0.47
N TYR A 61 -10.61 -12.90 -0.44
CA TYR A 61 -9.98 -12.35 -1.62
C TYR A 61 -9.45 -13.46 -2.53
N ILE A 62 -8.92 -14.53 -1.95
CA ILE A 62 -8.47 -15.71 -2.71
C ILE A 62 -9.66 -16.42 -3.36
N GLN A 63 -10.74 -16.65 -2.61
CA GLN A 63 -11.95 -17.31 -3.11
C GLN A 63 -12.61 -16.52 -4.25
N THR A 64 -12.72 -15.20 -4.10
CA THR A 64 -13.30 -14.34 -5.14
C THR A 64 -12.39 -14.25 -6.38
N ALA A 65 -11.08 -14.28 -6.19
CA ALA A 65 -10.11 -14.32 -7.30
C ALA A 65 -10.14 -15.67 -8.05
N ALA A 66 -10.16 -16.79 -7.32
CA ALA A 66 -10.20 -18.13 -7.90
C ALA A 66 -11.49 -18.39 -8.71
N SER A 67 -12.61 -17.82 -8.26
CA SER A 67 -13.90 -17.88 -8.96
C SER A 67 -14.08 -16.80 -10.04
N LEU A 68 -13.07 -15.94 -10.26
CA LEU A 68 -13.11 -14.80 -11.19
C LEU A 68 -14.30 -13.85 -10.95
N ASN A 69 -14.82 -13.80 -9.72
CA ASN A 69 -16.00 -13.02 -9.38
C ASN A 69 -15.62 -11.58 -9.00
N ILE A 70 -15.42 -10.75 -10.04
CA ILE A 70 -15.05 -9.34 -9.90
C ILE A 70 -16.07 -8.56 -9.06
N GLN A 71 -17.37 -8.78 -9.27
CA GLN A 71 -18.42 -8.03 -8.58
C GLN A 71 -18.40 -8.29 -7.08
N LYS A 72 -18.27 -9.57 -6.68
CA LYS A 72 -18.19 -9.94 -5.26
C LYS A 72 -16.93 -9.39 -4.62
N PHE A 73 -15.78 -9.52 -5.29
CA PHE A 73 -14.52 -8.92 -4.84
C PHE A 73 -14.67 -7.40 -4.62
N TYR A 74 -15.23 -6.68 -5.59
CA TYR A 74 -15.40 -5.23 -5.53
C TYR A 74 -16.23 -4.81 -4.32
N ASN A 75 -17.38 -5.44 -4.11
CA ASN A 75 -18.27 -5.12 -3.00
C ASN A 75 -17.58 -5.31 -1.64
N ILE A 76 -16.84 -6.41 -1.47
CA ILE A 76 -16.11 -6.71 -0.23
C ILE A 76 -14.96 -5.72 -0.02
N ALA A 77 -14.16 -5.46 -1.06
CA ALA A 77 -13.04 -4.54 -0.98
C ALA A 77 -13.51 -3.11 -0.65
N MET A 78 -14.62 -2.66 -1.23
CA MET A 78 -15.19 -1.35 -0.94
C MET A 78 -15.75 -1.28 0.49
N ALA A 79 -16.45 -2.30 0.96
CA ALA A 79 -16.95 -2.35 2.33
C ALA A 79 -15.81 -2.23 3.36
N HIS A 80 -14.75 -3.05 3.23
CA HIS A 80 -13.59 -2.99 4.12
C HIS A 80 -12.88 -1.63 4.08
N ARG A 81 -12.75 -1.03 2.88
CA ARG A 81 -12.12 0.30 2.75
C ARG A 81 -12.96 1.39 3.37
N GLN A 82 -14.29 1.30 3.29
CA GLN A 82 -15.18 2.28 3.92
C GLN A 82 -15.07 2.18 5.44
N GLU A 83 -15.17 0.97 6.00
CA GLU A 83 -15.09 0.71 7.44
C GLU A 83 -13.76 1.21 8.04
N LEU A 84 -12.65 0.91 7.36
CA LEU A 84 -11.31 1.27 7.83
C LEU A 84 -10.86 2.67 7.38
N ASN A 85 -11.74 3.45 6.75
CA ASN A 85 -11.44 4.77 6.19
C ASN A 85 -10.20 4.77 5.29
N TYR A 86 -10.16 3.94 4.26
CA TYR A 86 -9.14 3.92 3.21
C TYR A 86 -9.69 4.53 1.90
N PRO A 87 -8.81 4.97 0.97
CA PRO A 87 -9.24 5.45 -0.34
C PRO A 87 -10.12 4.43 -1.06
N PRO A 88 -11.22 4.83 -1.71
CA PRO A 88 -11.57 6.21 -2.08
C PRO A 88 -12.39 6.99 -1.03
N PHE A 89 -12.65 6.41 0.15
CA PHE A 89 -13.49 7.03 1.18
C PHE A 89 -12.72 8.06 2.02
N SER A 90 -11.40 7.99 1.98
CA SER A 90 -10.48 8.92 2.65
C SER A 90 -9.37 9.35 1.69
N ARG A 91 -8.54 10.29 2.14
CA ARG A 91 -7.25 10.62 1.53
C ARG A 91 -6.13 10.20 2.44
N ILE A 92 -5.00 9.82 1.86
CA ILE A 92 -3.84 9.37 2.62
C ILE A 92 -2.59 10.11 2.16
N GLY A 93 -1.78 10.56 3.11
CA GLY A 93 -0.43 11.04 2.89
C GLY A 93 0.57 10.16 3.61
N ARG A 94 1.75 9.97 3.03
CA ARG A 94 2.87 9.27 3.67
C ARG A 94 4.07 10.19 3.68
N ILE A 95 4.67 10.36 4.86
CA ILE A 95 5.99 10.96 5.02
C ILE A 95 6.99 9.84 5.24
N LEU A 96 7.96 9.69 4.35
CA LEU A 96 9.04 8.72 4.44
C LEU A 96 10.33 9.42 4.88
N PHE A 97 10.95 8.88 5.92
CA PHE A 97 12.24 9.31 6.45
C PHE A 97 13.27 8.24 6.11
N SER A 98 14.40 8.63 5.51
CA SER A 98 15.47 7.69 5.14
C SER A 98 16.86 8.25 5.47
N GLY A 99 17.75 7.41 6.00
CA GLY A 99 19.09 7.82 6.42
C GLY A 99 19.98 6.64 6.80
N SER A 100 21.29 6.84 6.84
CA SER A 100 22.25 5.78 7.19
C SER A 100 22.28 5.45 8.70
N ASP A 101 21.80 6.36 9.54
CA ASP A 101 21.75 6.22 11.00
C ASP A 101 20.30 6.07 11.48
N LYS A 102 19.98 4.89 12.02
CA LYS A 102 18.64 4.53 12.51
C LYS A 102 18.14 5.49 13.60
N ASN A 103 19.01 5.90 14.52
CA ASN A 103 18.62 6.75 15.65
C ASN A 103 18.28 8.17 15.17
N LYS A 104 19.04 8.70 14.21
CA LYS A 104 18.73 9.99 13.58
C LYS A 104 17.42 9.94 12.80
N VAL A 105 17.20 8.89 12.01
CA VAL A 105 15.94 8.68 11.27
C VAL A 105 14.75 8.69 12.22
N ASN A 106 14.81 7.91 13.30
CA ASN A 106 13.73 7.82 14.28
C ASN A 106 13.52 9.15 15.04
N SER A 107 14.59 9.83 15.42
CA SER A 107 14.51 11.14 16.09
C SER A 107 13.85 12.19 15.21
N VAL A 108 14.23 12.26 13.93
CA VAL A 108 13.65 13.20 12.96
C VAL A 108 12.19 12.86 12.67
N ALA A 109 11.86 11.57 12.53
CA ALA A 109 10.48 11.12 12.34
C ALA A 109 9.59 11.51 13.52
N GLN A 110 10.05 11.28 14.75
CA GLN A 110 9.32 11.64 15.98
C GLN A 110 9.13 13.14 16.15
N LYS A 111 10.18 13.95 15.94
CA LYS A 111 10.07 15.41 16.02
C LYS A 111 9.13 15.98 14.95
N THR A 112 9.06 15.33 13.79
CA THR A 112 8.17 15.75 12.71
C THR A 112 6.73 15.35 12.98
N SER A 113 6.49 14.10 13.43
CA SER A 113 5.14 13.61 13.77
C SER A 113 4.50 14.41 14.90
N GLN A 114 5.29 14.81 15.92
CA GLN A 114 4.82 15.61 17.04
C GLN A 114 4.12 16.90 16.61
N LYS A 115 4.58 17.53 15.52
CA LYS A 115 3.98 18.76 14.98
C LYS A 115 2.69 18.53 14.22
N LEU A 116 2.37 17.27 13.87
CA LEU A 116 1.17 16.91 13.13
C LEU A 116 0.02 16.48 14.06
N TYR A 117 0.27 16.25 15.34
CA TYR A 117 -0.82 15.94 16.28
C TYR A 117 -1.58 17.21 16.70
N GLY A 118 -2.82 17.01 17.16
CA GLY A 118 -3.66 18.07 17.74
C GLY A 118 -4.83 18.52 16.85
N ASN A 119 -4.89 18.07 15.60
CA ASN A 119 -6.04 18.30 14.72
C ASN A 119 -6.88 17.02 14.57
N SER A 120 -8.15 17.07 14.97
CA SER A 120 -9.09 15.93 14.91
C SER A 120 -9.43 15.48 13.49
N ASP A 121 -9.28 16.35 12.49
CA ASP A 121 -9.61 16.07 11.09
C ASP A 121 -8.55 15.19 10.40
N TYR A 122 -7.38 15.03 11.04
CA TYR A 122 -6.24 14.29 10.53
C TYR A 122 -5.80 13.22 11.53
N LYS A 123 -5.97 11.95 11.15
CA LYS A 123 -5.44 10.82 11.92
C LYS A 123 -3.99 10.58 11.54
N ILE A 124 -3.09 10.71 12.51
CA ILE A 124 -1.66 10.46 12.36
C ILE A 124 -1.32 9.07 12.88
N LEU A 125 -0.72 8.23 12.05
CA LEU A 125 -0.27 6.88 12.37
C LEU A 125 1.27 6.81 12.29
N GLY A 126 1.88 6.16 13.27
CA GLY A 126 3.34 6.15 13.43
C GLY A 126 3.85 7.35 14.25
N PRO A 127 5.14 7.66 14.19
CA PRO A 127 6.13 7.10 13.27
C PRO A 127 6.39 5.62 13.58
N ALA A 128 6.61 4.84 12.52
CA ALA A 128 6.93 3.41 12.61
C ALA A 128 7.97 3.04 11.54
N PRO A 129 8.67 1.91 11.67
CA PRO A 129 9.48 1.37 10.58
C PRO A 129 8.65 1.25 9.30
N ALA A 130 9.22 1.63 8.16
CA ALA A 130 8.58 1.39 6.87
C ALA A 130 8.51 -0.13 6.60
N PRO A 131 7.60 -0.63 5.71
CA PRO A 131 7.47 -2.06 5.43
C PRO A 131 8.79 -2.78 5.09
N HIS A 132 9.69 -2.07 4.41
CA HIS A 132 11.10 -2.43 4.34
C HIS A 132 11.90 -1.45 5.19
N GLU A 133 12.24 -1.87 6.42
CA GLU A 133 12.92 -1.04 7.41
C GLU A 133 14.32 -0.61 6.95
N LYS A 134 14.98 -1.39 6.07
CA LYS A 134 16.30 -1.05 5.53
C LYS A 134 16.39 -1.42 4.04
N ILE A 135 16.85 -0.48 3.21
CA ILE A 135 17.13 -0.68 1.77
C ILE A 135 18.45 -0.01 1.44
N GLN A 136 19.38 -0.72 0.79
CA GLN A 136 20.68 -0.19 0.35
C GLN A 136 21.40 0.57 1.48
N ASP A 137 21.48 -0.05 2.65
CA ASP A 137 22.06 0.54 3.88
C ASP A 137 21.39 1.78 4.47
N MET A 138 20.23 2.16 3.94
CA MET A 138 19.42 3.27 4.46
C MET A 138 18.27 2.73 5.31
N TRP A 139 18.23 3.15 6.57
CA TRP A 139 17.11 2.91 7.49
C TRP A 139 15.92 3.78 7.10
N ARG A 140 14.72 3.21 7.18
CA ARG A 140 13.48 3.82 6.71
C ARG A 140 12.39 3.77 7.78
N SER A 141 11.84 4.93 8.10
CA SER A 141 10.67 5.10 8.96
C SER A 141 9.62 5.91 8.22
N HIS A 142 8.35 5.73 8.52
CA HIS A 142 7.27 6.52 7.92
C HIS A 142 6.25 7.02 8.93
N VAL A 143 5.53 8.06 8.54
CA VAL A 143 4.31 8.54 9.19
C VAL A 143 3.21 8.52 8.15
N ILE A 144 2.04 8.00 8.50
CA ILE A 144 0.87 7.99 7.63
C ILE A 144 -0.14 9.00 8.18
N ILE A 145 -0.70 9.81 7.29
CA ILE A 145 -1.72 10.82 7.57
C ILE A 145 -2.98 10.36 6.87
N LYS A 146 -4.09 10.23 7.59
CA LYS A 146 -5.40 9.91 7.01
C LYS A 146 -6.38 11.04 7.30
N THR A 147 -7.16 11.43 6.32
CA THR A 147 -8.26 12.39 6.52
C THR A 147 -9.49 11.97 5.73
N GLN A 148 -10.68 12.25 6.28
CA GLN A 148 -11.94 12.09 5.57
C GLN A 148 -12.22 13.27 4.62
N ASP A 149 -11.45 14.36 4.71
CA ASP A 149 -11.52 15.45 3.74
C ASP A 149 -10.98 14.98 2.37
N LYS A 150 -11.91 14.85 1.42
CA LYS A 150 -11.64 14.39 0.07
C LYS A 150 -11.02 15.46 -0.83
N GLN A 151 -10.90 16.71 -0.40
CA GLN A 151 -10.33 17.78 -1.22
C GLN A 151 -8.86 17.53 -1.58
N LYS A 152 -8.49 17.72 -2.86
CA LYS A 152 -7.14 17.41 -3.39
C LYS A 152 -6.00 18.02 -2.57
N GLY A 153 -6.17 19.25 -2.07
CA GLY A 153 -5.15 20.00 -1.34
C GLY A 153 -5.20 19.91 0.19
N SER A 154 -6.12 19.14 0.80
CA SER A 154 -6.31 19.12 2.26
C SER A 154 -5.03 18.75 3.01
N ILE A 155 -4.43 17.61 2.66
CA ILE A 155 -3.17 17.12 3.23
C ILE A 155 -2.03 18.09 2.94
N HIS A 156 -1.96 18.65 1.72
CA HIS A 156 -0.91 19.60 1.37
C HIS A 156 -0.97 20.87 2.25
N LYS A 157 -2.17 21.44 2.42
CA LYS A 157 -2.40 22.61 3.28
C LYS A 157 -2.06 22.30 4.74
N PHE A 158 -2.47 21.13 5.23
CA PHE A 158 -2.18 20.68 6.58
C PHE A 158 -0.67 20.54 6.84
N LEU A 159 0.07 19.91 5.92
CA LEU A 159 1.52 19.81 6.00
C LEU A 159 2.19 21.18 5.96
N TYR A 160 1.75 22.05 5.05
CA TYR A 160 2.28 23.41 4.93
C TYR A 160 2.17 24.19 6.24
N GLN A 161 1.01 24.13 6.90
CA GLN A 161 0.75 24.85 8.14
C GLN A 161 1.57 24.33 9.33
N ASN A 162 1.84 23.03 9.41
CA ASN A 162 2.45 22.42 10.60
C ASN A 162 3.96 22.20 10.51
N ILE A 163 4.48 21.89 9.31
CA ILE A 163 5.91 21.56 9.13
C ILE A 163 6.65 22.47 8.14
N GLY A 164 5.93 23.21 7.28
CA GLY A 164 6.48 24.15 6.30
C GLY A 164 7.33 23.50 5.19
N PHE A 165 7.63 24.24 4.11
CA PHE A 165 8.42 23.70 2.98
C PHE A 165 9.91 23.44 3.30
N SER A 166 10.46 24.13 4.31
CA SER A 166 11.90 24.04 4.63
C SER A 166 12.37 22.65 5.09
N ILE A 167 11.43 21.77 5.47
CA ILE A 167 11.74 20.39 5.84
C ILE A 167 11.89 19.46 4.62
N PHE A 168 11.36 19.86 3.46
CA PHE A 168 11.39 19.09 2.22
C PHE A 168 12.64 19.39 1.38
N GLU A 169 13.23 20.58 1.56
CA GLU A 169 14.35 21.06 0.74
C GLU A 169 15.74 20.65 1.26
N ARG A 170 15.85 20.07 2.47
CA ARG A 170 17.16 19.74 3.07
C ARG A 170 17.15 18.40 3.79
N SER A 171 18.23 17.64 3.62
CA SER A 171 18.53 16.55 4.56
C SER A 171 18.69 17.16 5.95
N ARG A 172 17.82 16.81 6.89
CA ARG A 172 17.98 17.23 8.29
C ARG A 172 18.83 16.20 8.98
N GLN A 173 20.03 16.60 9.41
CA GLN A 173 20.96 15.71 10.13
C GLN A 173 21.32 14.45 9.32
N GLY A 174 21.35 14.53 7.98
CA GLY A 174 21.60 13.38 7.10
C GLY A 174 20.36 12.49 6.85
N VAL A 175 19.17 12.92 7.28
CA VAL A 175 17.90 12.22 7.01
C VAL A 175 17.18 12.91 5.86
N ARG A 176 16.92 12.16 4.78
CA ARG A 176 16.09 12.57 3.66
C ARG A 176 14.61 12.35 3.99
N ILE A 177 13.79 13.36 3.73
CA ILE A 177 12.34 13.34 3.97
C ILE A 177 11.64 13.43 2.62
N GLN A 178 10.72 12.52 2.36
CA GLN A 178 9.91 12.47 1.15
C GLN A 178 8.43 12.42 1.55
N VAL A 179 7.58 13.14 0.82
CA VAL A 179 6.13 13.06 1.01
C VAL A 179 5.47 12.57 -0.25
N ASP A 180 4.56 11.62 -0.06
CA ASP A 180 3.72 11.05 -1.09
C ASP A 180 2.25 11.29 -0.70
N ILE A 181 1.49 11.95 -1.57
CA ILE A 181 0.06 12.23 -1.37
C ILE A 181 -0.70 11.28 -2.28
N ASP A 182 -1.68 10.59 -1.70
CA ASP A 182 -2.40 9.48 -2.33
C ASP A 182 -1.47 8.38 -2.86
N PRO A 183 -0.61 7.82 -1.98
CA PRO A 183 0.33 6.81 -2.39
C PRO A 183 -0.40 5.63 -3.04
N VAL A 184 0.06 5.24 -4.24
CA VAL A 184 -0.44 4.05 -4.95
C VAL A 184 -0.02 2.78 -4.22
N SER A 185 1.06 2.84 -3.44
CA SER A 185 1.64 1.76 -2.65
C SER A 185 2.22 2.26 -1.32
N MET A 186 2.10 1.45 -0.27
CA MET A 186 2.73 1.73 1.03
C MET A 186 4.16 1.21 1.17
N MET A 187 4.72 0.59 0.11
CA MET A 187 6.12 0.12 0.06
C MET A 187 7.13 1.27 0.01
#